data_AF-A0A2N5SWT9-F1
#
_entry.id   AF-A0A2N5SWT9-F1
#
_cell.length_a   1.000
_cell.length_b   1.000
_cell.length_c   1.000
_cell.angle_alpha   90.00
_cell.angle_beta   90.00
_cell.angle_gamma   90.00
#
_symmetry.space_group_name_H-M   'P 1'
#
loop_
_entity.id
_entity.type
_entity.pdbx_description
1 polymer ?
#
loop_
_entity_poly.entity_id
_entity_poly.type
_entity_poly.pdbx_seq_one_letter_code
_entity_poly.pdbx_strand_id
1 'polypeptide(L)'
;MLNGCKPMLNGCKPMLNGCKPMLNGCKPMLNGCKPMLNGCKPMSNGCKPMLNGCKPMLNGCKPMLNGCKPMLNGCKPMLNGCKPMLNGCKPMLNGCKPMLNGCKPMLNGCKPILNGCKPMLNGCKPMLNGCKPMLNGFKPILNGV
;
A
#
# COMPACT_ATOMS: atom_id res chain seq x y z
N MET A 1 1.03 -1.51 52.10
CA MET A 1 0.58 -1.83 50.72
C MET A 1 0.53 -0.61 49.79
N LEU A 2 -0.01 0.55 50.21
CA LEU A 2 -0.12 1.76 49.37
C LEU A 2 1.20 2.31 48.78
N ASN A 3 2.34 2.15 49.46
CA ASN A 3 3.63 2.70 49.01
C ASN A 3 4.22 1.99 47.78
N GLY A 4 3.89 0.72 47.53
CA GLY A 4 4.30 0.01 46.31
C GLY A 4 3.43 0.35 45.09
N CYS A 5 2.20 0.81 45.33
CA CYS A 5 1.23 1.15 44.29
C CYS A 5 1.49 2.52 43.67
N LYS A 6 2.00 3.49 44.45
CA LYS A 6 2.31 4.86 43.99
C LYS A 6 3.32 4.89 42.82
N PRO A 7 4.48 4.20 42.89
CA PRO A 7 5.44 4.16 41.79
C PRO A 7 4.84 3.55 40.51
N MET A 8 4.06 2.48 40.64
CA MET A 8 3.35 1.82 39.54
C MET A 8 2.32 2.73 38.86
N LEU A 9 1.53 3.47 39.65
CA LEU A 9 0.55 4.45 39.14
C LEU A 9 1.26 5.63 38.45
N ASN A 10 2.37 6.09 39.03
CA ASN A 10 3.19 7.18 38.51
C ASN A 10 3.93 6.80 37.23
N GLY A 11 4.25 5.53 37.00
CA GLY A 11 4.78 5.04 35.72
C GLY A 11 3.72 4.89 34.64
N CYS A 12 2.52 4.42 35.01
CA CYS A 12 1.46 4.15 34.05
C CYS A 12 0.76 5.39 33.47
N LYS A 13 0.61 6.46 34.26
CA LYS A 13 0.01 7.73 33.77
C LYS A 13 0.82 8.35 32.61
N PRO A 14 2.14 8.56 32.75
CA PRO A 14 2.99 9.06 31.66
C PRO A 14 2.98 8.16 30.42
N MET A 15 3.03 6.84 30.60
CA MET A 15 2.98 5.87 29.49
C MET A 15 1.68 5.99 28.69
N LEU A 16 0.53 6.10 29.36
CA LEU A 16 -0.77 6.31 28.72
C LEU A 16 -0.86 7.68 28.04
N ASN A 17 -0.35 8.72 28.69
CA ASN A 17 -0.34 10.09 28.17
C ASN A 17 0.56 10.24 26.94
N GLY A 18 1.66 9.49 26.84
CA GLY A 18 2.49 9.44 25.65
C GLY A 18 1.85 8.63 24.51
N CYS A 19 1.16 7.53 24.85
CA CYS A 19 0.60 6.64 23.83
C CYS A 19 -0.70 7.13 23.19
N LYS A 20 -1.54 7.85 23.93
CA LYS A 20 -2.83 8.34 23.43
C LYS A 20 -2.65 9.32 22.24
N PRO A 21 -1.77 10.33 22.30
CA PRO A 21 -1.47 11.22 21.17
C PRO A 21 -0.86 10.47 19.98
N MET A 22 0.07 9.54 20.23
CA MET A 22 0.70 8.74 19.18
C MET A 22 -0.34 7.93 18.38
N LEU A 23 -1.25 7.24 19.08
CA LEU A 23 -2.34 6.50 18.44
C LEU A 23 -3.33 7.41 17.71
N ASN A 24 -3.66 8.55 18.32
CA ASN A 24 -4.57 9.53 17.74
C ASN A 24 -3.99 10.19 16.47
N GLY A 25 -2.67 10.35 16.36
CA GLY A 25 -2.00 10.80 15.14
C GLY A 25 -1.92 9.69 14.08
N CYS A 26 -1.62 8.46 14.47
CA CYS A 26 -1.48 7.34 13.52
C CYS A 26 -2.80 6.96 12.84
N LYS A 27 -3.89 6.94 13.60
CA LYS A 27 -5.21 6.48 13.11
C LYS A 27 -5.74 7.25 11.89
N PRO A 28 -5.81 8.60 11.88
CA PRO A 28 -6.25 9.36 10.72
C PRO A 28 -5.30 9.22 9.53
N MET A 29 -3.99 9.16 9.76
CA MET A 29 -3.00 8.97 8.69
C MET A 29 -3.18 7.60 7.99
N LEU A 30 -3.33 6.52 8.76
CA LEU A 30 -3.62 5.19 8.23
C LEU A 30 -4.97 5.12 7.52
N ASN A 31 -5.99 5.79 8.08
CA ASN A 31 -7.30 5.89 7.45
C ASN A 31 -7.26 6.64 6.11
N GLY A 32 -6.39 7.65 5.96
CA GLY A 32 -6.14 8.33 4.69
C GLY A 32 -5.43 7.45 3.66
N CYS A 33 -4.50 6.59 4.10
CA CYS A 33 -3.81 5.65 3.22
C CYS A 33 -4.73 4.54 2.68
N LYS A 34 -5.69 4.08 3.47
CA LYS A 34 -6.56 2.95 3.12
C LYS A 34 -7.33 3.13 1.80
N PRO A 35 -8.08 4.23 1.55
CA PRO A 35 -8.76 4.46 0.29
C PRO A 35 -7.78 4.63 -0.88
N MET A 36 -6.60 5.22 -0.64
CA MET A 36 -5.58 5.38 -1.68
C MET A 36 -5.04 4.02 -2.15
N LEU A 37 -4.70 3.13 -1.21
CA LEU A 37 -4.25 1.77 -1.51
C LEU A 37 -5.36 0.95 -2.17
N ASN A 38 -6.60 1.09 -1.69
CA ASN A 38 -7.76 0.40 -2.23
C ASN A 38 -8.10 0.86 -3.65
N GLY A 39 -7.94 2.14 -4.00
CA GLY A 39 -8.13 2.63 -5.36
C GLY A 39 -7.05 2.13 -6.34
N CYS A 40 -5.83 1.93 -5.84
CA CYS A 40 -4.72 1.48 -6.68
C CYS A 40 -4.67 0.00 -6.99
N LYS A 41 -5.23 -0.83 -6.11
CA LYS A 41 -5.25 -2.28 -6.31
C LYS A 41 -6.07 -2.69 -7.55
N PRO A 42 -7.30 -2.22 -7.76
CA PRO A 42 -8.07 -2.47 -8.99
C PRO A 42 -7.37 -1.93 -10.24
N MET A 43 -6.79 -0.73 -10.18
CA MET A 43 -6.08 -0.15 -11.32
C MET A 43 -4.90 -1.04 -11.75
N SER A 44 -4.05 -1.42 -10.80
CA SER A 44 -2.90 -2.30 -11.08
C SER A 44 -3.34 -3.69 -11.54
N ASN A 45 -4.44 -4.22 -11.00
CA ASN A 45 -5.00 -5.51 -11.40
C ASN A 45 -5.61 -5.48 -12.80
N GLY A 46 -6.23 -4.37 -13.23
CA GLY A 46 -6.74 -4.21 -14.59
C GLY A 46 -5.62 -4.04 -15.62
N CYS A 47 -4.55 -3.33 -15.26
CA CYS A 47 -3.41 -3.11 -16.15
C CYS A 47 -2.59 -4.39 -16.41
N LYS A 48 -2.46 -5.27 -15.40
CA LYS A 48 -1.56 -6.43 -15.46
C LYS A 48 -1.94 -7.44 -16.57
N PRO A 49 -3.21 -7.87 -16.73
CA PRO A 49 -3.64 -8.71 -17.85
C PRO A 49 -3.44 -8.03 -19.20
N MET A 50 -3.73 -6.72 -19.30
CA MET A 50 -3.57 -5.96 -20.54
C MET A 50 -2.11 -5.92 -21.00
N LEU A 51 -1.19 -5.63 -20.08
CA LEU A 51 0.25 -5.66 -20.35
C LEU A 51 0.74 -7.06 -20.70
N ASN A 52 0.25 -8.08 -19.99
CA ASN A 52 0.61 -9.47 -20.24
C ASN A 52 0.10 -9.97 -21.60
N GLY A 53 -1.07 -9.52 -22.07
CA GLY A 53 -1.59 -9.85 -23.41
C GLY A 53 -0.81 -9.15 -24.53
N CYS A 54 -0.41 -7.88 -24.31
CA CYS A 54 0.34 -7.12 -25.31
C CYS A 54 1.77 -7.64 -25.51
N LYS A 55 2.41 -8.16 -24.45
CA LYS A 55 3.83 -8.53 -24.47
C LYS A 55 4.16 -9.68 -25.46
N PRO A 56 3.42 -10.81 -25.51
CA PRO A 56 3.59 -11.85 -26.53
C PRO A 56 3.32 -11.34 -27.95
N MET A 57 2.29 -10.51 -28.14
CA MET A 57 1.95 -9.95 -29.46
C MET A 57 3.07 -9.07 -30.00
N LEU A 58 3.61 -8.19 -29.17
CA LEU A 58 4.77 -7.36 -29.51
C LEU A 58 6.02 -8.20 -29.80
N ASN A 59 6.28 -9.22 -28.96
CA ASN A 59 7.42 -10.11 -29.11
C ASN A 59 7.32 -10.99 -30.36
N GLY A 60 6.13 -11.39 -30.79
CA GLY A 60 5.93 -12.14 -32.04
C GLY A 60 6.03 -11.26 -33.28
N CYS A 61 5.50 -10.03 -33.23
CA CYS A 61 5.54 -9.12 -34.36
C CYS A 61 6.95 -8.58 -34.66
N LYS A 62 7.81 -8.42 -33.64
CA LYS A 62 9.13 -7.77 -33.81
C LYS A 62 10.12 -8.60 -34.67
N PRO A 63 10.30 -9.92 -34.46
CA PRO A 63 11.11 -10.76 -35.35
C PRO A 63 10.50 -10.87 -36.74
N MET A 64 9.17 -11.01 -36.84
CA MET A 64 8.46 -11.05 -38.12
C MET A 64 8.74 -9.79 -38.94
N LEU A 65 8.59 -8.60 -38.36
CA LEU A 65 8.90 -7.31 -39.01
C LEU A 65 10.36 -7.22 -39.45
N ASN A 66 11.29 -7.69 -38.62
CA ASN A 66 12.72 -7.67 -38.94
C ASN A 66 13.07 -8.64 -40.08
N GLY A 67 12.48 -9.83 -40.11
CA GLY A 67 12.68 -10.82 -41.17
C GLY A 67 11.98 -10.46 -42.48
N CYS A 68 10.90 -9.67 -42.44
CA CYS A 68 10.19 -9.19 -43.64
C CYS A 68 10.88 -8.04 -44.36
N LYS A 69 11.73 -7.26 -43.66
CA LYS A 69 12.41 -6.07 -44.20
C LYS A 69 13.21 -6.33 -45.49
N PRO A 70 13.92 -7.47 -45.64
CA PRO A 70 14.65 -7.82 -46.86
C PRO A 70 13.77 -8.43 -47.98
N MET A 71 12.57 -8.93 -47.69
CA MET A 71 11.70 -9.71 -48.62
C MET A 71 10.32 -9.05 -48.85
N LEU A 72 10.32 -7.72 -49.00
CA LEU A 72 9.13 -6.84 -48.96
C LEU A 72 7.89 -7.34 -49.74
N ASN A 73 8.06 -7.96 -50.91
CA ASN A 73 6.91 -8.42 -51.72
C ASN A 73 6.27 -9.73 -51.21
N GLY A 74 7.06 -10.75 -50.83
CA GLY A 74 6.54 -12.01 -50.31
C GLY A 74 5.98 -11.91 -48.89
N CYS A 75 6.46 -10.92 -48.14
CA CYS A 75 6.14 -10.71 -46.73
C CYS A 75 4.98 -9.74 -46.46
N LYS A 76 4.37 -9.15 -47.50
CA LYS A 76 3.25 -8.21 -47.39
C LYS A 76 2.08 -8.74 -46.54
N PRO A 77 1.61 -9.99 -46.71
CA PRO A 77 0.54 -10.55 -45.87
C PRO A 77 0.92 -10.63 -44.40
N MET A 78 2.16 -10.99 -44.12
CA MET A 78 2.72 -11.12 -42.78
C MET A 78 2.84 -9.77 -42.07
N LEU A 79 3.32 -8.75 -42.77
CA LEU A 79 3.32 -7.35 -42.34
C LEU A 79 1.91 -6.83 -42.03
N ASN A 80 0.93 -7.17 -42.88
CA ASN A 80 -0.47 -6.80 -42.69
C ASN A 80 -1.12 -7.51 -41.50
N GLY A 81 -0.70 -8.73 -41.14
CA GLY A 81 -1.15 -9.43 -39.93
C GLY A 81 -0.59 -8.84 -38.62
N CYS A 82 0.67 -8.38 -38.63
CA CYS A 82 1.28 -7.77 -37.45
C CYS A 82 0.71 -6.38 -37.11
N LYS A 83 0.30 -5.59 -38.12
CA LYS A 83 -0.20 -4.22 -37.94
C LYS A 83 -1.42 -4.13 -37.01
N PRO A 84 -2.50 -4.89 -37.21
CA PRO A 84 -3.67 -4.91 -36.32
C PRO A 84 -3.31 -5.32 -34.89
N MET A 85 -2.42 -6.29 -34.72
CA MET A 85 -1.96 -6.74 -33.40
C MET A 85 -1.25 -5.61 -32.64
N LEU A 86 -0.32 -4.91 -33.30
CA LEU A 86 0.39 -3.77 -32.72
C LEU A 86 -0.57 -2.60 -32.43
N ASN A 87 -1.51 -2.34 -33.34
CA ASN A 87 -2.51 -1.31 -33.17
C ASN A 87 -3.47 -1.61 -32.02
N GLY A 88 -3.82 -2.88 -31.76
CA GLY A 88 -4.64 -3.27 -30.61
C GLY A 88 -3.90 -3.14 -29.28
N CYS A 89 -2.59 -3.41 -29.25
CA CYS A 89 -1.77 -3.28 -28.04
C CYS A 89 -1.58 -1.82 -27.61
N LYS A 90 -1.54 -0.88 -28.56
CA LYS A 90 -1.16 0.52 -28.31
C LYS A 90 -2.17 1.27 -27.42
N PRO A 91 -3.51 1.21 -27.64
CA PRO A 91 -4.50 1.77 -26.73
C PRO A 91 -4.47 1.11 -25.35
N MET A 92 -4.26 -0.21 -25.29
CA MET A 92 -4.19 -0.93 -24.02
C MET A 92 -3.02 -0.45 -23.16
N LEU A 93 -1.83 -0.33 -23.75
CA LEU A 93 -0.65 0.23 -23.10
C LEU A 93 -0.85 1.68 -22.68
N ASN A 94 -1.45 2.49 -23.56
CA ASN A 94 -1.73 3.90 -23.30
C ASN A 94 -2.75 4.11 -22.18
N GLY A 95 -3.74 3.22 -22.02
CA GLY A 95 -4.68 3.25 -20.90
C GLY A 95 -4.05 2.82 -19.58
N CYS A 96 -3.14 1.84 -19.60
CA CYS A 96 -2.47 1.37 -18.39
C CYS A 96 -1.50 2.39 -17.80
N LYS A 97 -0.80 3.14 -18.66
CA LYS A 97 0.25 4.09 -18.25
C LYS A 97 -0.24 5.18 -17.27
N PRO A 98 -1.32 5.93 -17.53
CA PRO A 98 -1.82 6.95 -16.60
C PRO A 98 -2.37 6.33 -15.31
N MET A 99 -3.01 5.17 -15.36
CA MET A 99 -3.50 4.46 -14.17
C MET A 99 -2.33 4.08 -13.23
N LEU A 100 -1.27 3.48 -13.78
CA LEU A 100 -0.08 3.12 -13.02
C LEU A 100 0.67 4.36 -12.51
N ASN A 101 0.74 5.42 -13.31
CA ASN A 101 1.36 6.68 -12.93
C ASN A 101 0.61 7.40 -11.81
N GLY A 102 -0.72 7.39 -11.81
CA GLY A 102 -1.54 7.94 -10.72
C GLY A 102 -1.36 7.16 -9.41
N CYS A 103 -1.14 5.85 -9.50
CA CYS A 103 -0.97 5.01 -8.33
C CYS A 103 0.40 5.07 -7.65
N LYS A 104 1.45 5.35 -8.43
CA LYS A 104 2.81 5.46 -7.90
C LYS A 104 2.97 6.52 -6.78
N PRO A 105 2.53 7.78 -6.93
CA PRO A 105 2.62 8.78 -5.88
C PRO A 105 1.73 8.43 -4.67
N MET A 106 0.55 7.84 -4.91
CA MET A 106 -0.34 7.41 -3.84
C MET A 106 0.31 6.33 -2.95
N LEU A 107 0.89 5.30 -3.57
CA LEU A 107 1.62 4.25 -2.88
C LEU A 107 2.86 4.80 -2.16
N ASN A 108 3.60 5.69 -2.81
CA ASN A 108 4.78 6.32 -2.24
C ASN A 108 4.45 7.19 -1.02
N GLY A 109 3.32 7.92 -1.03
CA GLY A 109 2.86 8.70 0.12
C GLY A 109 2.37 7.83 1.28
N CYS A 110 1.74 6.68 0.99
CA CYS A 110 1.27 5.77 2.03
C CYS A 110 2.39 4.99 2.74
N LYS A 111 3.49 4.69 2.04
CA LYS A 111 4.60 3.90 2.56
C LYS A 111 5.27 4.51 3.83
N PRO A 112 5.68 5.79 3.86
CA PRO A 112 6.26 6.40 5.06
C PRO A 112 5.25 6.50 6.20
N ILE A 113 3.97 6.76 5.91
CA ILE A 113 2.90 6.79 6.90
C ILE A 113 2.76 5.43 7.60
N LEU A 114 2.67 4.35 6.83
CA LEU A 114 2.61 2.99 7.35
C LEU A 114 3.85 2.63 8.17
N ASN A 115 5.03 3.01 7.67
CA ASN A 115 6.30 2.76 8.35
C ASN A 115 6.44 3.53 9.66
N GLY A 116 5.93 4.77 9.74
CA GLY A 116 5.94 5.57 10.96
C GLY A 116 4.89 5.10 11.98
N CYS A 117 3.68 4.77 11.51
CA CYS A 117 2.58 4.38 12.40
C CYS A 117 2.76 2.98 13.01
N LYS A 118 3.39 2.05 12.28
CA LYS A 118 3.50 0.64 12.71
C LYS A 118 4.33 0.49 14.01
N PRO A 119 5.52 1.08 14.18
CA PRO A 119 6.25 1.06 15.44
C PRO A 119 5.50 1.75 16.58
N MET A 120 4.84 2.88 16.32
CA MET A 120 4.07 3.62 17.31
C MET A 120 2.90 2.80 17.85
N LEU A 121 2.15 2.14 16.97
CA LEU A 121 1.08 1.21 17.34
C LEU A 121 1.61 0.00 18.12
N ASN A 122 2.72 -0.58 17.66
CA ASN A 122 3.33 -1.75 18.30
C ASN A 122 3.90 -1.43 19.69
N GLY A 123 4.47 -0.25 19.90
CA GLY A 123 4.95 0.19 21.21
C GLY A 123 3.82 0.53 22.17
N CYS A 124 2.75 1.16 21.68
CA CYS A 124 1.67 1.60 22.54
C CYS A 124 0.68 0.51 22.95
N LYS A 125 0.50 -0.52 22.15
CA LYS A 125 -0.44 -1.61 22.46
C LYS A 125 -0.06 -2.38 23.74
N PRO A 126 1.21 -2.81 23.96
CA PRO A 126 1.64 -3.40 25.22
C PRO A 126 1.53 -2.45 26.42
N MET A 127 1.91 -1.17 26.25
CA MET A 127 1.88 -0.16 27.31
C MET A 127 0.43 0.06 27.81
N LEU A 128 -0.52 0.17 26.88
CA LEU A 128 -1.95 0.26 27.20
C LEU A 128 -2.45 -1.02 27.88
N ASN A 129 -2.08 -2.19 27.36
CA ASN A 129 -2.52 -3.47 27.91
C ASN A 129 -1.98 -3.72 29.33
N GLY A 130 -0.76 -3.28 29.65
CA GLY A 130 -0.18 -3.40 30.99
C GLY A 130 -0.74 -2.38 31.99
N CYS A 131 -0.96 -1.14 31.55
CA CYS A 131 -1.39 -0.07 32.46
C CYS A 131 -2.88 -0.02 32.77
N LYS A 132 -3.74 -0.51 31.86
CA LYS A 132 -5.20 -0.50 32.06
C LYS A 132 -5.66 -1.39 33.23
N PRO A 133 -5.17 -2.64 33.37
CA PRO A 133 -5.51 -3.50 34.52
C PRO A 133 -4.95 -2.96 35.84
N MET A 134 -3.71 -2.43 35.83
CA MET A 134 -3.10 -1.83 37.02
C MET A 134 -3.93 -0.66 37.55
N LEU A 135 -4.31 0.29 36.69
CA LEU A 135 -5.15 1.42 37.10
C LEU A 135 -6.54 0.99 37.60
N ASN A 136 -7.15 0.01 36.94
CA ASN A 136 -8.45 -0.52 37.35
C ASN A 136 -8.39 -1.28 38.68
N GLY A 137 -7.31 -2.02 38.93
CA GLY A 137 -7.10 -2.74 40.20
C GLY A 137 -6.75 -1.83 41.38
N PHE A 138 -6.14 -0.67 41.14
CA PHE A 138 -5.82 0.31 42.19
C PHE A 138 -6.97 1.28 42.50
N LYS A 139 -7.95 1.44 41.60
CA LYS A 139 -9.09 2.35 41.78
C LYS A 139 -9.92 2.06 43.05
N PRO A 140 -10.24 0.79 43.40
CA PRO A 140 -10.93 0.44 44.64
C PRO A 140 -10.07 0.67 45.89
N ILE A 141 -8.75 0.46 45.79
CA ILE A 141 -7.80 0.59 46.90
C ILE A 141 -7.62 2.07 47.31
N LEU A 142 -7.76 3.00 46.36
CA LEU A 142 -7.69 4.45 46.59
C LEU A 142 -9.03 5.07 47.02
N ASN A 143 -10.17 4.44 46.69
CA ASN A 143 -11.51 4.94 47.02
C ASN A 143 -12.10 4.28 48.28
N GLY A 144 -11.48 3.20 48.78
CA GLY A 144 -11.86 2.50 50.02
C GLY A 144 -11.03 2.91 51.24
N VAL A 145 -10.21 3.95 51.11
CA VAL A 145 -9.60 4.76 52.17
C VAL A 145 -10.16 6.17 52.02
#